data_AF-A0A832PZM7-F1
#
_entry.id   AF-A0A832PZM7-F1
#
_cell.length_a   1.000
_cell.length_b   1.000
_cell.length_c   1.000
_cell.angle_alpha   90.00
_cell.angle_beta   90.00
_cell.angle_gamma   90.00
#
_symmetry.space_group_name_H-M   'P 1'
#
loop_
_entity.id
_entity.type
_entity.pdbx_description
1 polymer ?
#
loop_
_entity_poly.entity_id
_entity_poly.type
_entity_poly.pdbx_seq_one_letter_code
_entity_poly.pdbx_strand_id
1 'polypeptide(L)'
;MAVDAEAAVEAGTGAAVDAETAVEPGKEAGTWVVVEAGPGAGTTVAAEAAVEPGTGVVDDAAKPVARKGFGIGNDYARFTGRMQTLFLWRNDSDFDRTPPFYNANDQDVGVVGTFFAPMLEVTPVKQLRMVFEAELGLNIWSTHDPDNYNTSHPNWFRMAFRQAFIEGNFDKQKIGFRVGYERLFDPTGLFVGHWLGAANLWTRHNWGQITAIVAQMPDQTYEGIAFDKNNFNSDTILYGLRLFMPFDKVQLDAAIWGLHDTQVVGRTVDMMAITANFSGNWDWIKFGIDSGFQYGKTKKRAGGSDETTLAWAAQGYLNIEHKLIKDLNLLFDLNLLALSADDNWDGNKYNGGWIYSGRSRSKTIILTEDELRDRGGNMDELISQKRHADAGKFFLNRAGLVVTDVSFGLNYSSFFKPMLTVGTGWTQNNKNSFGSNFVGVETNLLLQFLYKQYLTFDVIGSALVPGKAAAAFINKGEFRDATDPIFQVEASLVFHF
;
A
#
# COMPACT_ATOMS: atom_id res chain seq x y z
N MET A 1 8.49 -36.48 48.73
CA MET A 1 9.16 -37.70 48.26
C MET A 1 9.16 -37.61 46.74
N ALA A 2 10.12 -36.95 46.07
CA ALA A 2 11.48 -36.52 46.43
C ALA A 2 12.51 -37.66 46.61
N VAL A 3 13.75 -37.39 46.17
CA VAL A 3 14.94 -38.27 46.07
C VAL A 3 14.86 -39.22 44.86
N ASP A 4 15.52 -38.99 43.70
CA ASP A 4 16.97 -38.88 43.34
C ASP A 4 17.61 -40.29 43.11
N ALA A 5 18.74 -40.53 42.42
CA ALA A 5 19.80 -39.67 41.84
C ALA A 5 20.60 -40.42 40.71
N GLU A 6 21.44 -39.70 39.94
CA GLU A 6 22.79 -40.08 39.39
C GLU A 6 23.02 -41.43 38.63
N ALA A 7 24.11 -41.73 37.90
CA ALA A 7 25.09 -41.03 37.02
C ALA A 7 25.89 -42.15 36.27
N ALA A 8 26.97 -41.98 35.48
CA ALA A 8 27.80 -40.84 35.08
C ALA A 8 28.53 -41.08 33.72
N VAL A 9 28.86 -40.00 33.02
CA VAL A 9 30.16 -39.63 32.37
C VAL A 9 31.21 -40.72 32.06
N GLU A 10 31.71 -40.76 30.80
CA GLU A 10 33.16 -40.83 30.51
C GLU A 10 33.48 -40.11 29.17
N ALA A 11 34.76 -39.83 28.87
CA ALA A 11 35.20 -38.95 27.77
C ALA A 11 36.31 -39.58 26.90
N GLY A 12 36.44 -39.12 25.65
CA GLY A 12 37.46 -39.59 24.70
C GLY A 12 38.05 -38.46 23.84
N THR A 13 39.39 -38.32 23.87
CA THR A 13 40.14 -37.24 23.22
C THR A 13 40.78 -37.65 21.89
N GLY A 14 40.85 -36.74 20.91
CA GLY A 14 41.69 -36.85 19.71
C GLY A 14 41.91 -35.47 19.09
N ALA A 15 43.10 -35.19 18.53
CA ALA A 15 43.50 -33.83 18.14
C ALA A 15 44.43 -33.78 16.92
N ALA A 16 44.44 -32.61 16.24
CA ALA A 16 45.34 -32.21 15.14
C ALA A 16 45.20 -33.05 13.84
N VAL A 17 45.76 -32.68 12.67
CA VAL A 17 46.82 -31.71 12.31
C VAL A 17 46.45 -30.95 11.03
N ASP A 18 47.06 -29.77 10.83
CA ASP A 18 46.96 -28.88 9.67
C ASP A 18 47.58 -29.43 8.36
N ALA A 19 47.22 -28.83 7.21
CA ALA A 19 48.13 -28.64 6.07
C ALA A 19 47.63 -27.54 5.10
N GLU A 20 48.45 -26.52 4.85
CA GLU A 20 48.26 -25.55 3.74
C GLU A 20 48.50 -26.20 2.37
N THR A 21 47.88 -25.65 1.31
CA THR A 21 48.65 -25.15 0.15
C THR A 21 47.85 -24.18 -0.70
N ALA A 22 48.53 -23.24 -1.36
CA ALA A 22 47.97 -22.24 -2.28
C ALA A 22 48.70 -22.27 -3.63
N VAL A 23 48.14 -21.61 -4.67
CA VAL A 23 48.82 -20.77 -5.70
C VAL A 23 47.84 -20.38 -6.83
N GLU A 24 48.11 -19.25 -7.47
CA GLU A 24 47.31 -18.57 -8.51
C GLU A 24 47.63 -19.05 -9.97
N PRO A 25 47.50 -18.24 -11.05
CA PRO A 25 46.28 -17.72 -11.69
C PRO A 25 46.17 -18.10 -13.19
N GLY A 26 44.98 -17.90 -13.79
CA GLY A 26 44.77 -18.02 -15.24
C GLY A 26 44.09 -16.79 -15.87
N LYS A 27 44.71 -16.22 -16.90
CA LYS A 27 44.11 -15.16 -17.75
C LYS A 27 43.58 -15.78 -19.05
N GLU A 28 42.40 -15.35 -19.50
CA GLU A 28 42.12 -15.12 -20.93
C GLU A 28 41.28 -13.84 -21.09
N ALA A 29 41.26 -13.27 -22.30
CA ALA A 29 40.74 -11.92 -22.55
C ALA A 29 39.48 -11.91 -23.42
N GLY A 30 38.39 -11.34 -22.92
CA GLY A 30 37.15 -11.09 -23.67
C GLY A 30 37.04 -9.63 -24.12
N THR A 31 37.44 -9.33 -25.35
CA THR A 31 37.37 -7.97 -25.92
C THR A 31 35.92 -7.60 -26.27
N TRP A 32 35.28 -6.79 -25.44
CA TRP A 32 33.95 -6.24 -25.74
C TRP A 32 34.05 -5.07 -26.73
N VAL A 33 33.45 -5.24 -27.90
CA VAL A 33 33.38 -4.21 -28.95
C VAL A 33 32.41 -3.11 -28.54
N VAL A 34 32.90 -1.87 -28.47
CA VAL A 34 32.06 -0.69 -28.32
C VAL A 34 31.28 -0.46 -29.62
N VAL A 35 29.94 -0.51 -29.54
CA VAL A 35 29.05 -0.04 -30.61
C VAL A 35 28.50 1.31 -30.20
N GLU A 36 28.97 2.38 -30.84
CA GLU A 36 28.37 3.70 -30.66
C GLU A 36 26.97 3.74 -31.27
N ALA A 37 26.00 4.26 -30.52
CA ALA A 37 24.67 4.59 -31.00
C ALA A 37 24.42 6.08 -30.80
N GLY A 38 24.02 6.78 -31.87
CA GLY A 38 23.90 8.23 -31.91
C GLY A 38 22.76 8.82 -31.06
N PRO A 39 22.72 10.17 -30.92
CA PRO A 39 21.80 10.84 -30.00
C PRO A 39 20.35 10.79 -30.49
N GLY A 40 19.44 10.31 -29.62
CA GLY A 40 18.00 10.26 -29.90
C GLY A 40 17.14 10.47 -28.66
N ALA A 41 16.13 11.33 -28.78
CA ALA A 41 14.96 11.53 -27.90
C ALA A 41 15.17 11.34 -26.38
N GLY A 42 15.44 12.44 -25.67
CA GLY A 42 15.42 12.44 -24.19
C GLY A 42 13.98 12.33 -23.65
N THR A 43 13.64 11.18 -23.06
CA THR A 43 12.39 10.95 -22.32
C THR A 43 12.53 11.37 -20.86
N THR A 44 11.62 12.21 -20.37
CA THR A 44 11.52 12.59 -18.96
C THR A 44 10.83 11.48 -18.15
N VAL A 45 11.62 10.61 -17.51
CA VAL A 45 11.09 9.52 -16.66
C VAL A 45 10.83 10.05 -15.25
N ALA A 46 9.60 10.52 -15.04
CA ALA A 46 9.10 10.93 -13.73
C ALA A 46 9.23 9.81 -12.68
N ALA A 47 9.07 10.15 -11.40
CA ALA A 47 8.76 9.15 -10.39
C ALA A 47 7.32 8.66 -10.58
N GLU A 48 7.14 7.64 -11.42
CA GLU A 48 5.86 6.92 -11.56
C GLU A 48 5.71 5.93 -10.41
N ALA A 49 4.83 6.27 -9.46
CA ALA A 49 4.22 5.29 -8.56
C ALA A 49 3.51 4.19 -9.38
N ALA A 50 3.26 3.03 -8.76
CA ALA A 50 2.80 1.84 -9.47
C ALA A 50 1.59 2.11 -10.38
N VAL A 51 1.74 1.81 -11.69
CA VAL A 51 0.77 2.12 -12.74
C VAL A 51 -0.40 1.12 -12.70
N GLU A 52 -1.25 1.23 -11.67
CA GLU A 52 -2.49 0.47 -11.55
C GLU A 52 -3.66 1.30 -12.09
N PRO A 53 -4.49 0.77 -13.02
CA PRO A 53 -5.48 1.56 -13.76
C PRO A 53 -6.78 1.84 -12.98
N GLY A 54 -6.69 2.17 -11.69
CA GLY A 54 -7.83 2.57 -10.86
C GLY A 54 -8.31 4.01 -11.14
N THR A 55 -9.54 4.33 -10.70
CA THR A 55 -10.32 5.61 -10.73
C THR A 55 -11.48 5.71 -11.72
N GLY A 56 -11.41 5.09 -12.91
CA GLY A 56 -12.44 5.25 -13.95
C GLY A 56 -12.49 6.64 -14.59
N VAL A 57 -11.57 7.55 -14.22
CA VAL A 57 -11.26 8.77 -14.97
C VAL A 57 -10.22 8.38 -16.01
N VAL A 58 -10.60 8.36 -17.28
CA VAL A 58 -9.64 8.23 -18.36
C VAL A 58 -9.18 9.64 -18.71
N ASP A 59 -7.93 9.96 -18.38
CA ASP A 59 -7.28 11.18 -18.83
C ASP A 59 -7.17 11.15 -20.36
N ASP A 60 -7.96 11.98 -21.05
CA ASP A 60 -7.94 12.10 -22.52
C ASP A 60 -6.61 12.72 -23.03
N ALA A 61 -5.76 13.26 -22.14
CA ALA A 61 -4.39 13.69 -22.40
C ALA A 61 -3.32 12.69 -21.94
N ALA A 62 -3.70 11.46 -21.56
CA ALA A 62 -2.77 10.39 -21.24
C ALA A 62 -1.88 10.04 -22.44
N LYS A 63 -0.69 10.67 -22.48
CA LYS A 63 0.49 10.08 -23.11
C LYS A 63 0.57 8.62 -22.63
N PRO A 64 0.86 7.64 -23.50
CA PRO A 64 0.94 6.25 -23.08
C PRO A 64 1.99 6.15 -21.96
N VAL A 65 1.50 5.92 -20.73
CA VAL A 65 2.32 5.75 -19.52
C VAL A 65 3.38 4.70 -19.83
N ALA A 66 4.61 4.92 -19.38
CA ALA A 66 5.78 4.18 -19.85
C ALA A 66 5.72 2.71 -19.38
N ARG A 67 4.98 1.88 -20.12
CA ARG A 67 4.70 0.48 -19.78
C ARG A 67 6.02 -0.25 -19.54
N LYS A 68 6.27 -0.59 -18.28
CA LYS A 68 7.36 -1.49 -17.88
C LYS A 68 7.12 -2.87 -18.52
N GLY A 69 8.19 -3.59 -18.81
CA GLY A 69 8.17 -4.83 -19.60
C GLY A 69 8.37 -4.61 -21.09
N PHE A 70 8.25 -5.68 -21.88
CA PHE A 70 8.36 -5.67 -23.34
C PHE A 70 7.03 -5.93 -24.05
N GLY A 71 6.09 -6.61 -23.38
CA GLY A 71 4.82 -7.07 -23.91
C GLY A 71 4.97 -8.32 -24.78
N ILE A 72 4.22 -9.36 -24.45
CA ILE A 72 4.07 -10.57 -25.27
C ILE A 72 2.70 -10.54 -25.94
N GLY A 73 2.63 -10.74 -27.26
CA GLY A 73 1.37 -10.84 -27.99
C GLY A 73 1.24 -9.86 -29.16
N ASN A 74 0.07 -9.25 -29.33
CA ASN A 74 -0.27 -8.36 -30.45
C ASN A 74 -1.22 -7.24 -29.99
N ASP A 75 -1.88 -6.53 -30.92
CA ASP A 75 -2.79 -5.43 -30.56
C ASP A 75 -4.16 -5.87 -30.01
N TYR A 76 -4.52 -7.14 -30.14
CA TYR A 76 -5.79 -7.71 -29.66
C TYR A 76 -5.66 -8.44 -28.32
N ALA A 77 -4.49 -9.05 -28.05
CA ALA A 77 -4.21 -9.75 -26.80
C ALA A 77 -2.74 -9.51 -26.40
N ARG A 78 -2.55 -8.97 -25.20
CA ARG A 78 -1.24 -8.63 -24.62
C ARG A 78 -1.10 -9.29 -23.26
N PHE A 79 -0.04 -10.06 -23.09
CA PHE A 79 0.40 -10.62 -21.84
C PHE A 79 1.61 -9.81 -21.35
N THR A 80 1.54 -9.36 -20.10
CA THR A 80 2.50 -8.48 -19.42
C THR A 80 2.55 -8.86 -17.95
N GLY A 81 3.47 -8.30 -17.18
CA GLY A 81 3.41 -8.39 -15.72
C GLY A 81 4.72 -8.14 -15.02
N ARG A 82 4.80 -8.60 -13.76
CA ARG A 82 6.01 -8.55 -12.94
C ARG A 82 6.30 -9.86 -12.25
N MET A 83 7.59 -10.13 -12.07
CA MET A 83 8.11 -11.07 -11.07
C MET A 83 8.84 -10.22 -10.03
N GLN A 84 8.44 -10.34 -8.76
CA GLN A 84 8.97 -9.54 -7.66
C GLN A 84 9.53 -10.46 -6.58
N THR A 85 10.81 -10.28 -6.26
CA THR A 85 11.42 -10.82 -5.04
C THR A 85 11.52 -9.68 -4.03
N LEU A 86 11.17 -9.96 -2.78
CA LEU A 86 11.25 -9.04 -1.64
C LEU A 86 12.10 -9.70 -0.54
N PHE A 87 13.00 -8.91 0.03
CA PHE A 87 13.63 -9.13 1.33
C PHE A 87 13.11 -8.06 2.29
N LEU A 88 12.78 -8.47 3.51
CA LEU A 88 12.47 -7.62 4.65
C LEU A 88 13.17 -8.18 5.90
N TRP A 89 13.73 -7.28 6.71
CA TRP A 89 14.09 -7.53 8.10
C TRP A 89 13.75 -6.31 8.95
N ARG A 90 13.18 -6.53 10.15
CA ARG A 90 12.87 -5.49 11.14
C ARG A 90 13.18 -5.98 12.56
N ASN A 91 13.61 -5.04 13.40
CA ASN A 91 13.92 -5.22 14.82
C ASN A 91 13.30 -4.03 15.59
N ASP A 92 12.26 -4.19 16.42
CA ASP A 92 11.37 -5.36 16.65
C ASP A 92 10.03 -5.18 15.85
N SER A 93 8.99 -5.94 16.21
CA SER A 93 7.59 -5.62 15.98
C SER A 93 7.05 -4.53 16.89
N ASP A 94 7.52 -4.46 18.13
CA ASP A 94 7.10 -3.50 19.15
C ASP A 94 8.25 -2.57 19.59
N PHE A 95 8.07 -1.83 20.69
CA PHE A 95 9.01 -0.80 21.14
C PHE A 95 9.66 -1.12 22.50
N ASP A 96 9.74 -2.39 22.90
CA ASP A 96 10.54 -2.81 24.06
C ASP A 96 11.63 -3.85 23.71
N ARG A 97 12.57 -4.09 24.64
CA ARG A 97 13.73 -4.97 24.45
C ARG A 97 13.59 -6.33 25.13
N THR A 98 12.37 -6.75 25.47
CA THR A 98 12.18 -8.07 26.08
C THR A 98 12.46 -9.14 25.02
N PRO A 99 13.41 -10.06 25.26
CA PRO A 99 13.63 -11.15 24.32
C PRO A 99 12.36 -12.01 24.25
N PRO A 100 11.87 -12.38 23.06
CA PRO A 100 10.64 -13.15 22.91
C PRO A 100 10.73 -14.45 23.71
N PHE A 101 10.00 -14.51 24.82
CA PHE A 101 9.99 -15.67 25.76
C PHE A 101 9.61 -16.97 25.04
N TYR A 102 8.83 -16.81 23.97
CA TYR A 102 8.71 -17.68 22.81
C TYR A 102 8.31 -16.74 21.65
N ASN A 103 8.78 -16.93 20.41
CA ASN A 103 8.25 -16.14 19.28
C ASN A 103 6.88 -16.72 18.83
N ALA A 104 5.90 -16.64 19.73
CA ALA A 104 4.49 -16.99 19.52
C ALA A 104 3.62 -15.77 19.19
N ASN A 105 4.23 -14.58 19.15
CA ASN A 105 3.58 -13.28 18.98
C ASN A 105 4.05 -12.52 17.73
N ASP A 106 4.86 -13.17 16.88
CA ASP A 106 5.48 -12.61 15.66
C ASP A 106 6.34 -11.34 15.90
N GLN A 107 7.21 -11.39 16.91
CA GLN A 107 8.05 -10.24 17.33
C GLN A 107 9.20 -9.94 16.35
N ASP A 108 10.01 -10.93 15.97
CA ASP A 108 10.94 -10.79 14.84
C ASP A 108 10.16 -10.78 13.51
N VAL A 109 10.22 -9.68 12.75
CA VAL A 109 9.61 -9.60 11.41
C VAL A 109 10.68 -9.69 10.33
N GLY A 110 10.78 -10.86 9.70
CA GLY A 110 11.64 -11.09 8.53
C GLY A 110 10.98 -11.99 7.50
N VAL A 111 11.07 -11.61 6.22
CA VAL A 111 10.59 -12.45 5.11
C VAL A 111 11.49 -12.29 3.88
N VAL A 112 11.77 -13.42 3.22
CA VAL A 112 12.31 -13.44 1.86
C VAL A 112 11.32 -14.20 1.00
N GLY A 113 10.70 -13.50 0.06
CA GLY A 113 9.56 -14.01 -0.69
C GLY A 113 9.59 -13.63 -2.17
N THR A 114 9.20 -14.56 -3.04
CA THR A 114 9.03 -14.30 -4.47
C THR A 114 7.57 -14.51 -4.88
N PHE A 115 7.02 -13.59 -5.66
CA PHE A 115 5.69 -13.70 -6.27
C PHE A 115 5.70 -13.25 -7.73
N PHE A 116 4.71 -13.73 -8.49
CA PHE A 116 4.57 -13.50 -9.92
C PHE A 116 3.17 -12.94 -10.20
N ALA A 117 3.09 -11.73 -10.73
CA ALA A 117 1.84 -11.06 -11.05
C ALA A 117 1.66 -10.90 -12.58
N PRO A 118 1.08 -11.90 -13.26
CA PRO A 118 0.76 -11.82 -14.68
C PRO A 118 -0.55 -11.05 -14.93
N MET A 119 -0.54 -10.21 -15.96
CA MET A 119 -1.69 -9.47 -16.48
C MET A 119 -1.92 -9.76 -17.97
N LEU A 120 -3.16 -10.10 -18.30
CA LEU A 120 -3.69 -10.27 -19.65
C LEU A 120 -4.64 -9.10 -19.99
N GLU A 121 -4.31 -8.33 -21.02
CA GLU A 121 -5.15 -7.27 -21.60
C GLU A 121 -5.66 -7.75 -22.97
N VAL A 122 -6.98 -7.94 -23.10
CA VAL A 122 -7.63 -8.36 -24.37
C VAL A 122 -8.52 -7.24 -24.89
N THR A 123 -8.18 -6.71 -26.08
CA THR A 123 -8.86 -5.59 -26.73
C THR A 123 -9.39 -6.03 -28.10
N PRO A 124 -10.55 -6.73 -28.17
CA PRO A 124 -11.09 -7.24 -29.44
C PRO A 124 -11.46 -6.13 -30.43
N VAL A 125 -11.83 -4.94 -29.92
CA VAL A 125 -12.05 -3.71 -30.70
C VAL A 125 -11.61 -2.51 -29.87
N LYS A 126 -11.28 -1.37 -30.50
CA LYS A 126 -10.79 -0.17 -29.79
C LYS A 126 -11.73 0.38 -28.72
N GLN A 127 -13.01 0.01 -28.77
CA GLN A 127 -14.07 0.43 -27.86
C GLN A 127 -14.28 -0.52 -26.66
N LEU A 128 -13.65 -1.70 -26.63
CA LEU A 128 -13.92 -2.74 -25.63
C LEU A 128 -12.63 -3.43 -25.21
N ARG A 129 -12.40 -3.52 -23.90
CA ARG A 129 -11.24 -4.14 -23.29
C ARG A 129 -11.67 -5.06 -22.14
N MET A 130 -10.99 -6.19 -21.99
CA MET A 130 -11.00 -7.02 -20.79
C MET A 130 -9.59 -7.02 -20.18
N VAL A 131 -9.51 -6.91 -18.85
CA VAL A 131 -8.27 -6.97 -18.09
C VAL A 131 -8.39 -8.05 -17.02
N PHE A 132 -7.38 -8.91 -16.95
CA PHE A 132 -7.23 -9.93 -15.92
C PHE A 132 -5.81 -9.89 -15.35
N GLU A 133 -5.66 -9.58 -14.07
CA GLU A 133 -4.41 -9.63 -13.31
C GLU A 133 -4.58 -10.58 -12.11
N ALA A 134 -3.68 -11.55 -12.01
CA ALA A 134 -3.55 -12.41 -10.84
C ALA A 134 -2.22 -12.15 -10.12
N GLU A 135 -2.13 -12.49 -8.85
CA GLU A 135 -0.90 -12.62 -8.07
C GLU A 135 -0.75 -14.09 -7.68
N LEU A 136 0.34 -14.70 -8.13
CA LEU A 136 0.63 -16.13 -7.99
C LEU A 136 1.86 -16.33 -7.10
N GLY A 137 1.65 -17.11 -6.04
CA GLY A 137 2.63 -17.39 -5.01
C GLY A 137 2.76 -16.28 -3.96
N LEU A 138 3.22 -16.70 -2.80
CA LEU A 138 4.09 -15.91 -1.94
C LEU A 138 5.14 -16.91 -1.47
N ASN A 139 6.07 -17.25 -2.35
CA ASN A 139 7.03 -18.32 -2.12
C ASN A 139 8.06 -17.82 -1.11
N ILE A 140 7.77 -18.01 0.19
CA ILE A 140 8.67 -17.68 1.29
C ILE A 140 9.80 -18.71 1.29
N TRP A 141 11.02 -18.27 1.03
CA TRP A 141 12.17 -19.17 0.75
C TRP A 141 12.52 -20.06 1.95
N SER A 142 12.20 -19.62 3.18
CA SER A 142 12.42 -20.40 4.41
C SER A 142 11.33 -21.43 4.73
N THR A 143 10.19 -21.43 4.01
CA THR A 143 9.06 -22.35 4.29
C THR A 143 8.50 -23.03 3.04
N HIS A 144 9.22 -23.02 1.91
CA HIS A 144 8.79 -23.66 0.67
C HIS A 144 9.81 -24.72 0.20
N ASP A 145 9.52 -25.97 0.52
CA ASP A 145 10.27 -27.15 0.08
C ASP A 145 9.49 -27.83 -1.07
N PRO A 146 10.01 -27.83 -2.32
CA PRO A 146 9.33 -28.41 -3.47
C PRO A 146 9.40 -29.95 -3.51
N ASP A 147 10.20 -30.59 -2.65
CA ASP A 147 10.29 -32.05 -2.51
C ASP A 147 9.38 -32.57 -1.37
N ASN A 148 8.85 -31.69 -0.51
CA ASN A 148 8.08 -32.04 0.69
C ASN A 148 6.66 -31.41 0.70
N TYR A 149 5.73 -32.03 -0.02
CA TYR A 149 4.36 -31.55 -0.21
C TYR A 149 3.48 -31.67 1.04
N ASN A 150 3.56 -30.70 1.96
CA ASN A 150 2.64 -30.57 3.08
C ASN A 150 1.51 -29.54 2.80
N THR A 151 0.30 -30.03 2.52
CA THR A 151 -0.89 -29.19 2.28
C THR A 151 -1.47 -28.50 3.52
N SER A 152 -0.95 -28.79 4.73
CA SER A 152 -1.39 -28.15 5.98
C SER A 152 -0.59 -26.91 6.38
N HIS A 153 0.46 -26.54 5.63
CA HIS A 153 1.22 -25.33 5.94
C HIS A 153 0.47 -24.06 5.51
N PRO A 154 0.28 -23.04 6.38
CA PRO A 154 -0.46 -21.82 6.03
C PRO A 154 0.22 -20.98 4.94
N ASN A 155 1.53 -21.21 4.70
CA ASN A 155 2.34 -20.53 3.68
C ASN A 155 2.27 -21.23 2.30
N TRP A 156 1.20 -21.99 2.05
CA TRP A 156 0.91 -22.65 0.76
C TRP A 156 0.80 -21.65 -0.41
N PHE A 157 0.96 -22.14 -1.64
CA PHE A 157 0.81 -21.38 -2.89
C PHE A 157 -0.48 -20.53 -2.93
N ARG A 158 -0.35 -19.24 -2.61
CA ARG A 158 -1.44 -18.28 -2.66
C ARG A 158 -1.71 -17.87 -4.11
N MET A 159 -2.95 -18.04 -4.58
CA MET A 159 -3.46 -17.33 -5.73
C MET A 159 -4.41 -16.23 -5.24
N ALA A 160 -4.18 -14.99 -5.66
CA ALA A 160 -5.08 -13.88 -5.42
C ALA A 160 -5.42 -13.20 -6.75
N PHE A 161 -6.70 -12.92 -7.00
CA PHE A 161 -7.09 -12.07 -8.12
C PHE A 161 -6.87 -10.61 -7.74
N ARG A 162 -6.12 -9.85 -8.55
CA ARG A 162 -5.95 -8.39 -8.37
C ARG A 162 -6.99 -7.67 -9.21
N GLN A 163 -7.08 -7.94 -10.51
CA GLN A 163 -8.07 -7.33 -11.41
C GLN A 163 -8.75 -8.37 -12.30
N ALA A 164 -10.05 -8.21 -12.51
CA ALA A 164 -10.84 -9.04 -13.43
C ALA A 164 -12.06 -8.23 -13.88
N PHE A 165 -11.89 -7.36 -14.88
CA PHE A 165 -12.93 -6.44 -15.34
C PHE A 165 -13.07 -6.34 -16.86
N ILE A 166 -14.23 -5.86 -17.29
CA ILE A 166 -14.53 -5.47 -18.68
C ILE A 166 -14.80 -3.97 -18.70
N GLU A 167 -14.21 -3.27 -19.66
CA GLU A 167 -14.28 -1.82 -19.84
C GLU A 167 -14.70 -1.47 -21.27
N GLY A 168 -15.63 -0.54 -21.43
CA GLY A 168 -16.13 -0.09 -22.73
C GLY A 168 -16.12 1.43 -22.87
N ASN A 169 -15.74 1.94 -24.05
CA ASN A 169 -15.71 3.38 -24.38
C ASN A 169 -16.38 3.60 -25.77
N PHE A 170 -17.54 4.26 -25.78
CA PHE A 170 -18.45 4.41 -26.93
C PHE A 170 -18.75 5.89 -27.24
N ASP A 171 -19.47 6.15 -28.35
CA ASP A 171 -19.72 7.48 -28.94
C ASP A 171 -18.50 8.43 -28.84
N LYS A 172 -17.40 8.04 -29.49
CA LYS A 172 -16.13 8.80 -29.46
C LYS A 172 -15.65 9.08 -28.03
N GLN A 173 -15.71 8.05 -27.19
CA GLN A 173 -15.33 8.06 -25.76
C GLN A 173 -16.24 8.90 -24.83
N LYS A 174 -17.33 9.51 -25.34
CA LYS A 174 -18.27 10.30 -24.51
C LYS A 174 -19.04 9.49 -23.48
N ILE A 175 -19.23 8.19 -23.68
CA ILE A 175 -19.95 7.30 -22.76
C ILE A 175 -19.11 6.05 -22.58
N GLY A 176 -18.93 5.61 -21.34
CA GLY A 176 -18.24 4.35 -21.08
C GLY A 176 -18.63 3.71 -19.78
N PHE A 177 -18.20 2.46 -19.60
CA PHE A 177 -18.45 1.67 -18.41
C PHE A 177 -17.20 0.87 -18.03
N ARG A 178 -17.13 0.47 -16.77
CA ARG A 178 -16.26 -0.62 -16.29
C ARG A 178 -17.02 -1.46 -15.29
N VAL A 179 -16.97 -2.79 -15.43
CA VAL A 179 -17.62 -3.73 -14.50
C VAL A 179 -16.71 -4.92 -14.22
N GLY A 180 -16.53 -5.28 -12.96
CA GLY A 180 -15.77 -6.44 -12.53
C GLY A 180 -15.12 -6.26 -11.17
N TYR A 181 -14.11 -7.07 -10.87
CA TYR A 181 -13.24 -6.88 -9.70
C TYR A 181 -12.09 -5.95 -10.07
N GLU A 182 -11.95 -4.84 -9.36
CA GLU A 182 -10.95 -3.81 -9.66
C GLU A 182 -10.47 -3.08 -8.39
N ARG A 183 -9.46 -2.22 -8.54
CA ARG A 183 -9.03 -1.29 -7.49
C ARG A 183 -9.81 0.02 -7.59
N LEU A 184 -10.79 0.19 -6.71
CA LEU A 184 -11.56 1.44 -6.64
C LEU A 184 -10.88 2.42 -5.69
N PHE A 185 -10.72 3.66 -6.17
CA PHE A 185 -10.22 4.78 -5.40
C PHE A 185 -11.21 5.95 -5.45
N ASP A 186 -11.45 6.59 -4.31
CA ASP A 186 -11.99 7.95 -4.28
C ASP A 186 -10.91 8.97 -4.74
N PRO A 187 -11.27 10.22 -5.08
CA PRO A 187 -10.32 11.24 -5.54
C PRO A 187 -9.08 11.45 -4.65
N THR A 188 -9.23 11.24 -3.34
CA THR A 188 -8.19 11.38 -2.32
C THR A 188 -7.50 10.07 -1.95
N GLY A 189 -8.19 8.94 -2.16
CA GLY A 189 -7.83 7.63 -1.63
C GLY A 189 -8.06 7.46 -0.11
N LEU A 190 -8.24 8.55 0.64
CA LEU A 190 -8.32 8.56 2.12
C LEU A 190 -9.57 7.88 2.69
N PHE A 191 -10.61 7.66 1.88
CA PHE A 191 -11.81 6.93 2.28
C PHE A 191 -11.97 5.59 1.55
N VAL A 192 -11.79 5.56 0.23
CA VAL A 192 -11.87 4.33 -0.58
C VAL A 192 -10.55 4.16 -1.34
N GLY A 193 -9.87 3.04 -1.12
CA GLY A 193 -8.63 2.69 -1.81
C GLY A 193 -8.38 1.19 -1.84
N HIS A 194 -9.39 0.41 -2.26
CA HIS A 194 -9.50 -1.02 -2.01
C HIS A 194 -9.73 -1.85 -3.28
N TRP A 195 -9.37 -3.13 -3.18
CA TRP A 195 -9.74 -4.18 -4.13
C TRP A 195 -11.18 -4.64 -3.86
N LEU A 196 -12.08 -4.49 -4.82
CA LEU A 196 -13.51 -4.76 -4.64
C LEU A 196 -14.25 -5.04 -5.95
N GLY A 197 -15.49 -5.54 -5.87
CA GLY A 197 -16.38 -5.67 -7.03
C GLY A 197 -17.08 -4.34 -7.32
N ALA A 198 -16.91 -3.79 -8.52
CA ALA A 198 -17.50 -2.51 -8.92
C ALA A 198 -18.26 -2.57 -10.25
N ALA A 199 -19.20 -1.64 -10.39
CA ALA A 199 -19.84 -1.23 -11.63
C ALA A 199 -19.79 0.30 -11.72
N ASN A 200 -19.06 0.79 -12.72
CA ASN A 200 -18.81 2.18 -13.03
C ASN A 200 -19.45 2.53 -14.38
N LEU A 201 -20.16 3.66 -14.47
CA LEU A 201 -20.73 4.20 -15.71
C LEU A 201 -20.45 5.70 -15.78
N TRP A 202 -19.87 6.19 -16.88
CA TRP A 202 -19.51 7.60 -17.02
C TRP A 202 -19.99 8.26 -18.31
N THR A 203 -20.12 9.58 -18.25
CA THR A 203 -20.29 10.46 -19.40
C THR A 203 -19.27 11.61 -19.39
N ARG A 204 -18.65 11.89 -20.55
CA ARG A 204 -17.71 12.99 -20.76
C ARG A 204 -18.35 14.13 -21.53
N HIS A 205 -17.98 15.33 -21.14
CA HIS A 205 -18.35 16.61 -21.72
C HIS A 205 -17.11 17.48 -21.88
N ASN A 206 -17.17 18.54 -22.68
CA ASN A 206 -16.03 19.44 -22.94
C ASN A 206 -15.47 20.13 -21.68
N TRP A 207 -16.15 20.04 -20.54
CA TRP A 207 -15.77 20.62 -19.25
C TRP A 207 -15.33 19.58 -18.20
N GLY A 208 -15.49 18.27 -18.46
CA GLY A 208 -15.24 17.24 -17.45
C GLY A 208 -16.01 15.92 -17.66
N GLN A 209 -15.88 15.01 -16.70
CA GLN A 209 -16.55 13.71 -16.65
C GLN A 209 -17.42 13.58 -15.39
N ILE A 210 -18.60 12.98 -15.53
CA ILE A 210 -19.40 12.47 -14.41
C ILE A 210 -19.33 10.94 -14.44
N THR A 211 -19.04 10.30 -13.30
CA THR A 211 -19.09 8.84 -13.13
C THR A 211 -20.08 8.47 -12.02
N ALA A 212 -21.02 7.57 -12.31
CA ALA A 212 -21.85 6.88 -11.34
C ALA A 212 -21.24 5.52 -10.98
N ILE A 213 -21.27 5.18 -9.70
CA ILE A 213 -20.51 4.07 -9.11
C ILE A 213 -21.41 3.26 -8.18
N VAL A 214 -21.39 1.94 -8.30
CA VAL A 214 -21.90 0.98 -7.31
C VAL A 214 -20.83 -0.07 -7.08
N ALA A 215 -20.58 -0.44 -5.82
CA ALA A 215 -19.52 -1.35 -5.44
C ALA A 215 -19.89 -2.19 -4.20
N GLN A 216 -19.26 -3.35 -4.08
CA GLN A 216 -19.43 -4.32 -3.02
C GLN A 216 -18.04 -4.71 -2.50
N MET A 217 -17.77 -4.44 -1.23
CA MET A 217 -16.51 -4.85 -0.60
C MET A 217 -16.52 -6.37 -0.41
N PRO A 218 -15.40 -7.08 -0.65
CA PRO A 218 -15.37 -8.54 -0.47
C PRO A 218 -15.36 -8.91 1.01
N ASP A 219 -16.42 -9.57 1.46
CA ASP A 219 -16.49 -10.19 2.79
C ASP A 219 -15.45 -11.33 2.94
N GLN A 220 -15.02 -11.60 4.18
CA GLN A 220 -14.23 -12.77 4.53
C GLN A 220 -15.14 -13.87 5.07
N THR A 221 -15.99 -14.40 4.19
CA THR A 221 -16.92 -15.49 4.54
C THR A 221 -16.15 -16.76 4.93
N TYR A 222 -16.02 -17.00 6.25
CA TYR A 222 -15.59 -18.29 6.80
C TYR A 222 -16.63 -19.41 6.54
N GLU A 223 -17.86 -19.06 6.18
CA GLU A 223 -18.84 -19.99 5.61
C GLU A 223 -18.67 -20.08 4.09
N GLY A 224 -18.71 -21.31 3.55
CA GLY A 224 -18.41 -21.55 2.13
C GLY A 224 -19.38 -20.87 1.16
N ILE A 225 -18.84 -20.38 0.04
CA ILE A 225 -19.58 -19.72 -1.05
C ILE A 225 -20.66 -20.68 -1.59
N ALA A 226 -21.91 -20.38 -1.28
CA ALA A 226 -23.07 -21.15 -1.70
C ALA A 226 -23.81 -20.38 -2.80
N PHE A 227 -23.71 -20.87 -4.04
CA PHE A 227 -24.28 -20.20 -5.24
C PHE A 227 -25.83 -20.11 -5.23
N ASP A 228 -26.49 -20.75 -4.27
CA ASP A 228 -27.94 -20.74 -4.01
C ASP A 228 -28.35 -19.84 -2.84
N LYS A 229 -27.40 -19.21 -2.11
CA LYS A 229 -27.67 -18.23 -1.05
C LYS A 229 -27.60 -16.79 -1.57
N ASN A 230 -28.33 -15.88 -0.91
CA ASN A 230 -28.17 -14.44 -1.14
C ASN A 230 -26.97 -13.89 -0.35
N ASN A 231 -25.82 -13.75 -1.02
CA ASN A 231 -24.62 -13.20 -0.40
C ASN A 231 -24.78 -11.71 0.00
N PHE A 232 -25.63 -10.95 -0.70
CA PHE A 232 -25.92 -9.53 -0.43
C PHE A 232 -26.58 -9.21 0.93
N ASN A 233 -26.78 -10.20 1.81
CA ASN A 233 -27.43 -10.04 3.11
C ASN A 233 -26.49 -9.57 4.25
N SER A 234 -25.17 -9.76 4.12
CA SER A 234 -24.17 -9.49 5.17
C SER A 234 -23.02 -8.59 4.69
N ASP A 235 -23.30 -7.73 3.71
CA ASP A 235 -22.27 -7.03 2.95
C ASP A 235 -21.98 -5.60 3.42
N THR A 236 -20.87 -5.06 2.88
CA THR A 236 -20.64 -3.62 2.76
C THR A 236 -20.84 -3.18 1.32
N ILE A 237 -21.85 -2.37 1.09
CA ILE A 237 -22.20 -1.77 -0.19
C ILE A 237 -21.74 -0.31 -0.20
N LEU A 238 -21.00 0.05 -1.25
CA LEU A 238 -20.60 1.41 -1.59
C LEU A 238 -21.37 1.87 -2.82
N TYR A 239 -21.74 3.14 -2.88
CA TYR A 239 -22.29 3.77 -4.07
C TYR A 239 -21.85 5.23 -4.13
N GLY A 240 -21.75 5.82 -5.31
CA GLY A 240 -21.24 7.18 -5.42
C GLY A 240 -21.45 7.88 -6.76
N LEU A 241 -21.25 9.18 -6.73
CA LEU A 241 -21.20 10.07 -7.89
C LEU A 241 -19.89 10.86 -7.83
N ARG A 242 -19.05 10.71 -8.86
CA ARG A 242 -17.77 11.40 -9.04
C ARG A 242 -17.85 12.41 -10.17
N LEU A 243 -17.15 13.52 -10.01
CA LEU A 243 -17.07 14.68 -10.89
C LEU A 243 -15.60 15.03 -11.09
N PHE A 244 -15.10 14.87 -12.30
CA PHE A 244 -13.74 15.27 -12.70
C PHE A 244 -13.81 16.46 -13.66
N MET A 245 -13.06 17.54 -13.39
CA MET A 245 -13.01 18.75 -14.21
C MET A 245 -11.55 19.22 -14.40
N PRO A 246 -10.98 19.08 -15.61
CA PRO A 246 -9.65 19.57 -15.94
C PRO A 246 -9.68 21.05 -16.40
N PHE A 247 -8.70 21.84 -15.95
CA PHE A 247 -8.56 23.27 -16.21
C PHE A 247 -7.09 23.60 -16.61
N ASP A 248 -6.65 23.11 -17.78
CA ASP A 248 -5.28 23.23 -18.31
C ASP A 248 -4.20 22.66 -17.36
N LYS A 249 -3.72 23.45 -16.39
CA LYS A 249 -2.69 23.05 -15.41
C LYS A 249 -3.21 22.73 -14.02
N VAL A 250 -4.50 22.92 -13.76
CA VAL A 250 -5.15 22.49 -12.50
C VAL A 250 -6.36 21.61 -12.78
N GLN A 251 -6.79 20.84 -11.80
CA GLN A 251 -7.96 19.95 -11.91
C GLN A 251 -8.70 19.88 -10.58
N LEU A 252 -10.01 19.67 -10.65
CA LEU A 252 -10.83 19.29 -9.51
C LEU A 252 -11.39 17.89 -9.75
N ASP A 253 -11.22 17.00 -8.79
CA ASP A 253 -11.79 15.66 -8.77
C ASP A 253 -12.51 15.49 -7.44
N ALA A 254 -13.83 15.34 -7.47
CA ALA A 254 -14.68 15.33 -6.29
C ALA A 254 -15.72 14.23 -6.37
N ALA A 255 -16.01 13.57 -5.25
CA ALA A 255 -16.99 12.49 -5.18
C ALA A 255 -17.85 12.59 -3.92
N ILE A 256 -19.13 12.23 -4.08
CA ILE A 256 -20.05 11.95 -2.97
C ILE A 256 -20.29 10.45 -2.96
N TRP A 257 -20.10 9.84 -1.78
CA TRP A 257 -20.27 8.42 -1.52
C TRP A 257 -21.36 8.18 -0.50
N GLY A 258 -22.06 7.07 -0.65
CA GLY A 258 -22.81 6.41 0.41
C GLY A 258 -22.20 5.04 0.73
N LEU A 259 -22.19 4.70 2.01
CA LEU A 259 -21.75 3.44 2.59
C LEU A 259 -22.94 2.86 3.37
N HIS A 260 -23.36 1.66 3.00
CA HIS A 260 -24.29 0.85 3.78
C HIS A 260 -23.61 -0.45 4.16
N ASP A 261 -23.44 -0.70 5.46
CA ASP A 261 -22.69 -1.84 5.98
C ASP A 261 -23.50 -2.57 7.07
N THR A 262 -23.74 -3.86 6.83
CA THR A 262 -24.46 -4.79 7.73
C THR A 262 -23.65 -6.06 8.02
N GLN A 263 -22.31 -6.03 7.87
CA GLN A 263 -21.47 -7.23 8.03
C GLN A 263 -21.47 -7.78 9.47
N VAL A 264 -21.71 -6.92 10.46
CA VAL A 264 -21.90 -7.34 11.85
C VAL A 264 -23.40 -7.52 12.13
N VAL A 265 -23.80 -8.78 12.36
CA VAL A 265 -25.18 -9.19 12.66
C VAL A 265 -25.80 -8.30 13.75
N GLY A 266 -26.97 -7.72 13.45
CA GLY A 266 -27.71 -6.87 14.36
C GLY A 266 -27.24 -5.42 14.45
N ARG A 267 -26.09 -5.07 13.85
CA ARG A 267 -25.58 -3.70 13.68
C ARG A 267 -25.89 -3.19 12.27
N THR A 268 -25.91 -1.87 12.09
CA THR A 268 -25.99 -1.26 10.75
C THR A 268 -25.22 0.05 10.74
N VAL A 269 -24.45 0.30 9.70
CA VAL A 269 -23.78 1.57 9.44
C VAL A 269 -24.40 2.18 8.19
N ASP A 270 -24.96 3.38 8.32
CA ASP A 270 -25.39 4.21 7.20
C ASP A 270 -24.56 5.49 7.21
N MET A 271 -23.70 5.71 6.22
CA MET A 271 -22.81 6.88 6.17
C MET A 271 -22.75 7.49 4.77
N MET A 272 -22.61 8.81 4.71
CA MET A 272 -22.18 9.54 3.52
C MET A 272 -20.77 10.08 3.72
N ALA A 273 -19.97 10.07 2.66
CA ALA A 273 -18.68 10.75 2.61
C ALA A 273 -18.63 11.70 1.41
N ILE A 274 -17.99 12.85 1.57
CA ILE A 274 -17.61 13.75 0.48
C ILE A 274 -16.09 13.79 0.48
N THR A 275 -15.47 13.53 -0.67
CA THR A 275 -14.01 13.54 -0.82
C THR A 275 -13.63 14.30 -2.08
N ALA A 276 -12.65 15.20 -2.00
CA ALA A 276 -12.22 16.01 -3.14
C ALA A 276 -10.70 16.26 -3.14
N ASN A 277 -10.08 16.06 -4.29
CA ASN A 277 -8.74 16.50 -4.64
C ASN A 277 -8.83 17.75 -5.52
N PHE A 278 -8.18 18.83 -5.10
CA PHE A 278 -7.83 19.93 -6.00
C PHE A 278 -6.31 19.93 -6.19
N SER A 279 -5.85 19.76 -7.44
CA SER A 279 -4.42 19.59 -7.73
C SER A 279 -3.98 20.35 -8.98
N GLY A 280 -2.67 20.51 -9.11
CA GLY A 280 -2.04 21.23 -10.21
C GLY A 280 -0.70 20.63 -10.64
N ASN A 281 -0.38 20.80 -11.92
CA ASN A 281 0.69 20.10 -12.63
C ASN A 281 1.40 21.03 -13.64
N TRP A 282 2.65 21.36 -13.34
CA TRP A 282 3.60 22.08 -14.20
C TRP A 282 4.85 21.23 -14.40
N ASP A 283 5.65 21.56 -15.42
CA ASP A 283 6.81 20.76 -15.87
C ASP A 283 7.90 20.51 -14.81
N TRP A 284 7.89 21.27 -13.71
CA TRP A 284 8.86 21.19 -12.60
C TRP A 284 8.19 21.10 -11.21
N ILE A 285 6.87 21.22 -11.11
CA ILE A 285 6.13 21.28 -9.83
C ILE A 285 4.73 20.70 -9.96
N LYS A 286 4.38 19.79 -9.04
CA LYS A 286 3.04 19.26 -8.83
C LYS A 286 2.62 19.53 -7.40
N PHE A 287 1.36 19.84 -7.17
CA PHE A 287 0.83 19.99 -5.83
C PHE A 287 -0.65 19.61 -5.77
N GLY A 288 -1.18 19.46 -4.56
CA GLY A 288 -2.62 19.36 -4.36
C GLY A 288 -3.03 19.38 -2.90
N ILE A 289 -4.34 19.51 -2.72
CA ILE A 289 -5.02 19.37 -1.44
C ILE A 289 -6.14 18.36 -1.64
N ASP A 290 -6.00 17.24 -0.96
CA ASP A 290 -7.03 16.26 -0.70
C ASP A 290 -7.83 16.67 0.54
N SER A 291 -9.13 16.45 0.50
CA SER A 291 -10.06 16.81 1.58
C SER A 291 -11.19 15.79 1.68
N GLY A 292 -11.60 15.48 2.91
CA GLY A 292 -12.63 14.49 3.22
C GLY A 292 -13.55 14.95 4.33
N PHE A 293 -14.84 14.64 4.21
CA PHE A 293 -15.86 14.87 5.24
C PHE A 293 -16.81 13.68 5.30
N GLN A 294 -17.11 13.18 6.50
CA GLN A 294 -17.94 12.00 6.75
C GLN A 294 -19.06 12.34 7.72
N TYR A 295 -20.29 11.95 7.37
CA TYR A 295 -21.46 12.06 8.23
C TYR A 295 -22.31 10.78 8.15
N GLY A 296 -22.64 10.17 9.28
CA GLY A 296 -23.35 8.90 9.29
C GLY A 296 -23.82 8.44 10.67
N LYS A 297 -24.41 7.24 10.75
CA LYS A 297 -24.85 6.61 12.00
C LYS A 297 -24.50 5.13 12.06
N THR A 298 -23.87 4.72 13.16
CA THR A 298 -23.77 3.32 13.58
C THR A 298 -24.95 3.02 14.50
N LYS A 299 -25.86 2.14 14.08
CA LYS A 299 -27.02 1.70 14.88
C LYS A 299 -26.68 0.45 15.68
N LYS A 300 -27.24 0.31 16.89
CA LYS A 300 -27.13 -0.89 17.74
C LYS A 300 -25.67 -1.35 17.96
N ARG A 301 -24.81 -0.43 18.38
CA ARG A 301 -23.44 -0.75 18.79
C ARG A 301 -23.46 -1.71 19.99
N ALA A 302 -22.56 -2.69 20.02
CA ALA A 302 -22.47 -3.61 21.16
C ALA A 302 -22.11 -2.83 22.43
N GLY A 303 -22.97 -2.92 23.46
CA GLY A 303 -22.80 -2.21 24.73
C GLY A 303 -23.20 -0.73 24.74
N GLY A 304 -23.75 -0.17 23.65
CA GLY A 304 -24.03 1.27 23.55
C GLY A 304 -25.34 1.63 22.83
N SER A 305 -25.64 2.93 22.79
CA SER A 305 -26.71 3.49 21.96
C SER A 305 -26.28 3.69 20.51
N ASP A 306 -27.19 4.15 19.65
CA ASP A 306 -26.84 4.62 18.30
C ASP A 306 -25.84 5.80 18.37
N GLU A 307 -24.85 5.76 17.50
CA GLU A 307 -23.64 6.59 17.47
C GLU A 307 -23.62 7.37 16.14
N THR A 308 -23.39 8.69 16.17
CA THR A 308 -23.42 9.56 14.98
C THR A 308 -22.01 9.99 14.60
N THR A 309 -21.52 9.56 13.42
CA THR A 309 -20.22 9.99 12.89
C THR A 309 -20.30 11.40 12.33
N LEU A 310 -19.32 12.23 12.68
CA LEU A 310 -19.02 13.53 12.08
C LEU A 310 -17.50 13.72 12.07
N ALA A 311 -16.86 13.33 10.97
CA ALA A 311 -15.40 13.24 10.85
C ALA A 311 -14.87 13.96 9.61
N TRP A 312 -13.58 14.27 9.58
CA TRP A 312 -12.91 14.94 8.47
C TRP A 312 -11.49 14.40 8.23
N ALA A 313 -10.98 14.61 7.03
CA ALA A 313 -9.59 14.35 6.66
C ALA A 313 -9.07 15.44 5.72
N ALA A 314 -7.76 15.63 5.69
CA ALA A 314 -7.08 16.46 4.72
C ALA A 314 -5.68 15.89 4.44
N GLN A 315 -5.21 16.00 3.20
CA GLN A 315 -3.81 15.75 2.87
C GLN A 315 -3.30 16.80 1.88
N GLY A 316 -2.26 17.55 2.25
CA GLY A 316 -1.60 18.52 1.38
C GLY A 316 -0.28 17.96 0.88
N TYR A 317 -0.01 18.06 -0.43
CA TYR A 317 1.25 17.57 -1.03
C TYR A 317 1.85 18.55 -2.04
N LEU A 318 3.17 18.53 -2.14
CA LEU A 318 3.99 19.33 -3.04
C LEU A 318 5.20 18.52 -3.49
N ASN A 319 5.34 18.30 -4.80
CA ASN A 319 6.43 17.54 -5.41
C ASN A 319 7.13 18.42 -6.45
N ILE A 320 8.44 18.57 -6.36
CA ILE A 320 9.28 19.42 -7.22
C ILE A 320 10.35 18.55 -7.89
N GLU A 321 10.41 18.58 -9.22
CA GLU A 321 11.50 17.98 -10.00
C GLU A 321 12.23 19.11 -10.76
N HIS A 322 13.39 19.52 -10.25
CA HIS A 322 14.15 20.65 -10.78
C HIS A 322 15.44 20.19 -11.47
N LYS A 323 15.54 20.39 -12.78
CA LYS A 323 16.71 20.01 -13.57
C LYS A 323 17.94 20.85 -13.22
N LEU A 324 18.96 20.23 -12.63
CA LEU A 324 20.21 20.90 -12.24
C LEU A 324 21.17 21.02 -13.43
N ILE A 325 21.43 19.91 -14.11
CA ILE A 325 22.35 19.83 -15.26
C ILE A 325 21.80 18.84 -16.31
N LYS A 326 22.58 18.53 -17.35
CA LYS A 326 22.26 17.41 -18.23
C LYS A 326 22.27 16.12 -17.40
N ASP A 327 21.24 15.29 -17.57
CA ASP A 327 21.10 13.97 -16.95
C ASP A 327 21.07 13.95 -15.40
N LEU A 328 20.76 15.07 -14.73
CA LEU A 328 20.53 15.12 -13.28
C LEU A 328 19.42 16.13 -12.91
N ASN A 329 18.37 15.64 -12.25
CA ASN A 329 17.35 16.48 -11.60
C ASN A 329 17.46 16.35 -10.07
N LEU A 330 17.15 17.43 -9.36
CA LEU A 330 16.85 17.46 -7.93
C LEU A 330 15.38 17.07 -7.72
N LEU A 331 15.11 16.24 -6.72
CA LEU A 331 13.78 15.89 -6.25
C LEU A 331 13.57 16.50 -4.86
N PHE A 332 12.42 17.14 -4.65
CA PHE A 332 11.96 17.58 -3.34
C PHE A 332 10.47 17.29 -3.22
N ASP A 333 10.06 16.56 -2.19
CA ASP A 333 8.66 16.32 -1.89
C ASP A 333 8.33 16.76 -0.45
N LEU A 334 7.12 17.27 -0.23
CA LEU A 334 6.58 17.67 1.06
C LEU A 334 5.14 17.17 1.15
N ASN A 335 4.80 16.52 2.25
CA ASN A 335 3.46 16.03 2.54
C ASN A 335 3.01 16.37 3.97
N LEU A 336 1.71 16.59 4.14
CA LEU A 336 1.02 16.77 5.42
C LEU A 336 -0.35 16.08 5.38
N LEU A 337 -0.47 14.93 6.03
CA LEU A 337 -1.71 14.19 6.28
C LEU A 337 -2.32 14.63 7.63
N ALA A 338 -3.65 14.75 7.69
CA ALA A 338 -4.40 14.93 8.93
C ALA A 338 -5.75 14.17 8.88
N LEU A 339 -5.99 13.30 9.86
CA LEU A 339 -7.21 12.48 10.03
C LEU A 339 -7.86 12.81 11.37
N SER A 340 -9.15 13.18 11.39
CA SER A 340 -9.81 13.66 12.62
C SER A 340 -9.88 12.62 13.72
N ALA A 341 -9.69 13.08 14.97
CA ALA A 341 -9.87 12.27 16.17
C ALA A 341 -11.33 12.16 16.61
N ASP A 342 -11.61 11.07 17.31
CA ASP A 342 -12.81 10.90 18.13
C ASP A 342 -12.71 11.69 19.45
N ASP A 343 -13.82 11.84 20.16
CA ASP A 343 -13.84 12.53 21.45
C ASP A 343 -13.26 11.68 22.60
N ASN A 344 -13.55 12.05 23.85
CA ASN A 344 -12.95 11.48 25.05
C ASN A 344 -13.78 10.35 25.69
N TRP A 345 -14.94 10.01 25.14
CA TRP A 345 -15.94 9.17 25.79
C TRP A 345 -16.40 8.02 24.88
N ASP A 346 -15.72 6.88 24.93
CA ASP A 346 -16.15 5.71 24.16
C ASP A 346 -17.57 5.25 24.56
N GLY A 347 -18.32 4.76 23.56
CA GLY A 347 -19.70 4.31 23.72
C GLY A 347 -20.74 5.43 23.88
N ASN A 348 -20.37 6.69 23.65
CA ASN A 348 -21.32 7.81 23.63
C ASN A 348 -22.16 7.84 22.31
N LYS A 349 -22.80 8.98 21.98
CA LYS A 349 -23.68 9.13 20.80
C LYS A 349 -22.99 9.75 19.57
N TYR A 350 -21.68 9.91 19.60
CA TYR A 350 -20.86 10.63 18.65
C TYR A 350 -19.66 9.77 18.20
N ASN A 351 -19.14 10.05 17.02
CA ASN A 351 -17.84 9.57 16.57
C ASN A 351 -17.15 10.67 15.76
N GLY A 352 -16.05 11.22 16.26
CA GLY A 352 -15.21 12.17 15.52
C GLY A 352 -14.12 11.49 14.68
N GLY A 353 -13.86 10.20 14.89
CA GLY A 353 -12.78 9.46 14.24
C GLY A 353 -13.05 9.23 12.75
N TRP A 354 -12.10 9.62 11.90
CA TRP A 354 -12.15 9.36 10.46
C TRP A 354 -12.12 7.85 10.17
N ILE A 355 -12.99 7.40 9.26
CA ILE A 355 -13.01 6.04 8.73
C ILE A 355 -12.10 6.03 7.48
N TYR A 356 -10.91 5.48 7.68
CA TYR A 356 -9.76 5.52 6.77
C TYR A 356 -9.61 4.24 5.96
N SER A 357 -8.98 4.35 4.79
CA SER A 357 -8.73 3.26 3.83
C SER A 357 -7.40 2.51 4.03
N GLY A 358 -6.48 3.06 4.84
CA GLY A 358 -5.07 2.64 4.86
C GLY A 358 -4.18 3.32 3.80
N ARG A 359 -4.72 4.24 2.98
CA ARG A 359 -3.99 4.89 1.88
C ARG A 359 -3.72 6.36 2.15
N SER A 360 -2.47 6.80 1.97
CA SER A 360 -2.08 8.22 1.93
C SER A 360 -0.99 8.46 0.88
N ARG A 361 -0.60 9.73 0.67
CA ARG A 361 0.55 10.14 -0.16
C ARG A 361 1.87 10.33 0.59
N SER A 362 1.96 9.90 1.85
CA SER A 362 3.18 10.05 2.66
C SER A 362 4.25 9.04 2.22
N LYS A 363 5.52 9.42 2.27
CA LYS A 363 6.66 8.57 1.90
C LYS A 363 7.33 7.88 3.10
N THR A 364 6.64 7.82 4.23
CA THR A 364 7.02 6.96 5.35
C THR A 364 6.45 5.55 5.17
N ILE A 365 7.25 4.53 5.49
CA ILE A 365 6.91 3.11 5.33
C ILE A 365 6.66 2.41 6.68
N ILE A 366 6.80 3.12 7.80
CA ILE A 366 6.44 2.61 9.14
C ILE A 366 5.31 3.46 9.75
N LEU A 367 5.39 4.80 9.69
CA LEU A 367 4.35 5.74 10.12
C LEU A 367 3.09 5.71 9.24
N THR A 368 3.24 5.33 7.97
CA THR A 368 2.16 5.15 6.98
C THR A 368 2.47 3.97 6.06
N GLU A 369 1.53 3.62 5.17
CA GLU A 369 1.65 2.60 4.13
C GLU A 369 3.03 2.51 3.43
N ASP A 370 3.49 1.27 3.28
CA ASP A 370 4.66 0.85 2.49
C ASP A 370 4.33 0.79 0.97
N GLU A 371 4.90 1.72 0.18
CA GLU A 371 4.74 1.74 -1.28
C GLU A 371 5.52 0.62 -2.02
N LEU A 372 6.53 -0.02 -1.42
CA LEU A 372 7.27 -1.12 -2.05
C LEU A 372 6.48 -2.42 -1.97
N ARG A 373 5.96 -2.72 -0.78
CA ARG A 373 5.02 -3.82 -0.54
C ARG A 373 4.17 -3.59 0.70
N ASP A 374 3.02 -2.95 0.50
CA ASP A 374 1.87 -3.01 1.42
C ASP A 374 1.66 -4.45 1.96
N ARG A 375 1.84 -4.53 3.28
CA ARG A 375 1.68 -5.70 4.17
C ARG A 375 0.64 -5.43 5.27
N GLY A 376 0.12 -4.21 5.36
CA GLY A 376 -0.51 -3.65 6.55
C GLY A 376 0.41 -3.59 7.79
N GLY A 377 -0.12 -3.08 8.90
CA GLY A 377 0.60 -2.96 10.17
C GLY A 377 1.49 -1.71 10.28
N ASN A 378 1.20 -0.69 9.48
CA ASN A 378 1.78 0.65 9.55
C ASN A 378 1.11 1.47 10.68
N MET A 379 1.71 2.57 11.16
CA MET A 379 1.17 3.27 12.35
C MET A 379 -0.22 3.85 12.13
N ASP A 380 -0.52 4.37 10.94
CA ASP A 380 -1.86 4.89 10.58
C ASP A 380 -2.96 3.81 10.63
N GLU A 381 -2.60 2.55 10.36
CA GLU A 381 -3.45 1.38 10.62
C GLU A 381 -3.47 0.96 12.11
N LEU A 382 -2.31 0.92 12.78
CA LEU A 382 -2.17 0.37 14.15
C LEU A 382 -2.72 1.27 15.26
N ILE A 383 -2.65 2.61 15.11
CA ILE A 383 -3.33 3.55 16.02
C ILE A 383 -4.85 3.59 15.81
N SER A 384 -5.33 2.92 14.76
CA SER A 384 -6.73 2.89 14.38
C SER A 384 -7.41 1.60 14.83
N GLN A 385 -8.68 1.71 15.24
CA GLN A 385 -9.50 0.54 15.45
C GLN A 385 -9.91 -0.04 14.09
N LYS A 386 -9.28 -1.14 13.65
CA LYS A 386 -9.73 -1.90 12.46
C LYS A 386 -11.20 -2.27 12.62
N ARG A 387 -12.05 -1.70 11.76
CA ARG A 387 -13.51 -1.67 11.97
C ARG A 387 -14.07 -3.06 11.70
N HIS A 388 -14.61 -3.69 12.75
CA HIS A 388 -15.04 -5.09 12.79
C HIS A 388 -13.90 -6.12 12.88
N ALA A 389 -12.82 -5.78 13.58
CA ALA A 389 -11.69 -6.67 13.89
C ALA A 389 -11.00 -7.20 12.61
N ASP A 390 -10.52 -8.45 12.62
CA ASP A 390 -9.60 -8.97 11.59
C ASP A 390 -10.20 -9.00 10.18
N ALA A 391 -11.53 -9.17 10.07
CA ALA A 391 -12.26 -9.14 8.81
C ALA A 391 -12.36 -7.73 8.18
N GLY A 392 -12.25 -6.69 9.01
CA GLY A 392 -12.50 -5.29 8.69
C GLY A 392 -11.69 -4.74 7.53
N LYS A 393 -12.30 -3.86 6.73
CA LYS A 393 -11.68 -3.21 5.56
C LYS A 393 -11.32 -1.74 5.74
N PHE A 394 -11.82 -1.10 6.81
CA PHE A 394 -11.58 0.31 7.12
C PHE A 394 -10.99 0.46 8.52
N PHE A 395 -10.25 1.54 8.73
CA PHE A 395 -9.54 1.87 9.96
C PHE A 395 -10.17 3.08 10.64
N LEU A 396 -10.70 2.92 11.86
CA LEU A 396 -11.32 4.02 12.61
C LEU A 396 -10.28 4.75 13.47
N ASN A 397 -9.90 5.96 13.04
CA ASN A 397 -8.87 6.80 13.67
C ASN A 397 -9.37 7.45 14.99
N ARG A 398 -9.59 6.69 16.06
CA ARG A 398 -10.11 7.26 17.32
C ARG A 398 -9.17 8.28 17.98
N ALA A 399 -7.85 8.09 17.90
CA ALA A 399 -6.90 9.09 18.40
C ALA A 399 -6.65 10.25 17.41
N GLY A 400 -7.14 10.11 16.17
CA GLY A 400 -6.75 10.96 15.04
C GLY A 400 -5.28 10.82 14.69
N LEU A 401 -4.90 11.37 13.55
CA LEU A 401 -3.51 11.37 13.08
C LEU A 401 -3.15 12.71 12.46
N VAL A 402 -1.89 13.09 12.58
CA VAL A 402 -1.19 14.05 11.74
C VAL A 402 0.17 13.43 11.41
N VAL A 403 0.50 13.28 10.13
CA VAL A 403 1.84 12.92 9.67
C VAL A 403 2.32 14.01 8.75
N THR A 404 3.55 14.48 8.93
CA THR A 404 4.22 15.33 7.95
C THR A 404 5.58 14.76 7.61
N ASP A 405 5.92 14.75 6.34
CA ASP A 405 7.16 14.22 5.82
C ASP A 405 7.73 15.09 4.70
N VAL A 406 9.06 15.09 4.63
CA VAL A 406 9.84 15.81 3.63
C VAL A 406 10.85 14.84 3.02
N SER A 407 10.85 14.75 1.69
CA SER A 407 11.81 13.97 0.92
C SER A 407 12.76 14.87 0.15
N PHE A 408 14.05 14.56 0.18
CA PHE A 408 15.07 15.14 -0.69
C PHE A 408 15.74 14.02 -1.47
N GLY A 409 15.86 14.15 -2.79
CA GLY A 409 16.45 13.13 -3.63
C GLY A 409 17.07 13.65 -4.91
N LEU A 410 17.62 12.74 -5.70
CA LEU A 410 18.18 13.01 -7.02
C LEU A 410 17.57 12.05 -8.05
N ASN A 411 17.55 12.46 -9.31
CA ASN A 411 17.22 11.60 -10.45
C ASN A 411 18.39 11.66 -11.45
N TYR A 412 19.31 10.70 -11.36
CA TYR A 412 20.50 10.65 -12.20
C TYR A 412 20.30 9.70 -13.40
N SER A 413 20.38 10.27 -14.61
CA SER A 413 20.25 9.61 -15.91
C SER A 413 19.01 8.72 -16.07
N SER A 414 17.95 8.96 -15.29
CA SER A 414 16.79 8.04 -15.10
C SER A 414 17.15 6.61 -14.66
N PHE A 415 18.40 6.37 -14.23
CA PHE A 415 18.92 5.07 -13.83
C PHE A 415 19.03 4.94 -12.31
N PHE A 416 19.44 5.99 -11.60
CA PHE A 416 19.64 5.95 -10.15
C PHE A 416 18.88 7.10 -9.47
N LYS A 417 18.01 6.74 -8.52
CA LYS A 417 17.17 7.67 -7.77
C LYS A 417 17.35 7.46 -6.26
N PRO A 418 18.39 8.04 -5.63
CA PRO A 418 18.51 8.08 -4.19
C PRO A 418 17.54 9.14 -3.61
N MET A 419 16.86 8.80 -2.52
CA MET A 419 15.91 9.68 -1.83
C MET A 419 15.96 9.46 -0.32
N LEU A 420 16.15 10.55 0.44
CA LEU A 420 16.08 10.59 1.89
C LEU A 420 14.73 11.22 2.28
N THR A 421 13.88 10.47 2.97
CA THR A 421 12.64 10.97 3.59
C THR A 421 12.84 11.10 5.09
N VAL A 422 12.37 12.21 5.67
CA VAL A 422 12.21 12.35 7.13
C VAL A 422 10.75 12.68 7.41
N GLY A 423 10.10 11.86 8.23
CA GLY A 423 8.69 12.02 8.60
C GLY A 423 8.48 12.05 10.12
N THR A 424 7.36 12.59 10.56
CA THR A 424 7.00 12.66 11.98
C THR A 424 5.49 12.65 12.19
N GLY A 425 5.05 11.92 13.21
CA GLY A 425 3.64 11.65 13.49
C GLY A 425 3.18 12.15 14.86
N TRP A 426 1.91 12.58 14.93
CA TRP A 426 1.19 12.89 16.15
C TRP A 426 -0.25 12.39 16.10
N THR A 427 -0.81 12.04 17.26
CA THR A 427 -2.26 11.89 17.46
C THR A 427 -2.90 13.27 17.71
N GLN A 428 -4.18 13.42 17.40
CA GLN A 428 -4.92 14.68 17.64
C GLN A 428 -5.63 14.71 19.00
N ASN A 429 -5.96 13.55 19.59
CA ASN A 429 -6.54 13.43 20.92
C ASN A 429 -5.70 12.50 21.81
N ASN A 430 -4.85 13.08 22.65
CA ASN A 430 -3.96 12.36 23.56
C ASN A 430 -4.66 11.42 24.55
N LYS A 431 -5.95 11.61 24.88
CA LYS A 431 -6.64 10.71 25.83
C LYS A 431 -6.88 9.32 25.25
N ASN A 432 -6.94 9.23 23.92
CA ASN A 432 -7.06 7.98 23.18
C ASN A 432 -5.68 7.32 22.92
N SER A 433 -4.58 7.92 23.42
CA SER A 433 -3.17 7.50 23.26
C SER A 433 -2.34 7.74 24.55
N PHE A 434 -2.88 7.30 25.69
CA PHE A 434 -2.26 7.33 27.04
C PHE A 434 -1.66 8.68 27.49
N GLY A 435 -2.23 9.80 27.03
CA GLY A 435 -1.84 11.16 27.42
C GLY A 435 -0.71 11.77 26.58
N SER A 436 -0.11 11.03 25.65
CA SER A 436 0.88 11.54 24.70
C SER A 436 0.24 11.90 23.36
N ASN A 437 0.71 12.99 22.73
CA ASN A 437 0.41 13.24 21.31
C ASN A 437 1.46 12.63 20.37
N PHE A 438 2.73 12.51 20.77
CA PHE A 438 3.83 12.18 19.85
C PHE A 438 3.88 10.68 19.52
N VAL A 439 3.76 10.35 18.22
CA VAL A 439 3.77 8.98 17.67
C VAL A 439 5.18 8.56 17.30
N GLY A 440 6.00 9.44 16.72
CA GLY A 440 7.41 9.17 16.43
C GLY A 440 8.01 10.03 15.33
N VAL A 441 9.31 9.87 15.10
CA VAL A 441 10.06 10.41 13.95
C VAL A 441 10.64 9.24 13.17
N GLU A 442 10.41 9.21 11.86
CA GLU A 442 10.94 8.22 10.92
C GLU A 442 11.99 8.85 9.99
N THR A 443 12.97 8.07 9.56
CA THR A 443 13.91 8.45 8.51
C THR A 443 14.21 7.27 7.60
N ASN A 444 14.02 7.48 6.29
CA ASN A 444 14.15 6.45 5.24
C ASN A 444 15.19 6.89 4.22
N LEU A 445 16.11 6.00 3.86
CA LEU A 445 17.00 6.16 2.71
C LEU A 445 16.64 5.11 1.65
N LEU A 446 15.91 5.54 0.61
CA LEU A 446 15.62 4.75 -0.58
C LEU A 446 16.75 4.91 -1.61
N LEU A 447 17.19 3.78 -2.17
CA LEU A 447 18.16 3.69 -3.26
C LEU A 447 17.51 2.89 -4.42
N GLN A 448 16.83 3.59 -5.33
CA GLN A 448 16.20 2.97 -6.50
C GLN A 448 17.16 2.92 -7.70
N PHE A 449 17.26 1.76 -8.33
CA PHE A 449 17.98 1.51 -9.58
C PHE A 449 16.99 1.04 -10.67
N LEU A 450 16.99 1.68 -11.82
CA LEU A 450 16.06 1.42 -12.94
C LEU A 450 16.84 1.07 -14.22
N TYR A 451 16.99 -0.21 -14.51
CA TYR A 451 17.62 -0.65 -15.75
C TYR A 451 16.58 -0.71 -16.89
N LYS A 452 16.45 0.44 -17.57
CA LYS A 452 15.45 0.68 -18.63
C LYS A 452 14.03 0.39 -18.09
N GLN A 453 13.12 -0.04 -18.95
CA GLN A 453 11.75 -0.41 -18.57
C GLN A 453 11.61 -1.85 -18.02
N TYR A 454 12.71 -2.61 -17.87
CA TYR A 454 12.66 -4.06 -17.64
C TYR A 454 12.96 -4.49 -16.21
N LEU A 455 13.77 -3.74 -15.46
CA LEU A 455 14.18 -4.11 -14.11
C LEU A 455 14.18 -2.89 -13.21
N THR A 456 13.49 -2.98 -12.07
CA THR A 456 13.64 -2.04 -10.95
C THR A 456 14.26 -2.81 -9.79
N PHE A 457 15.27 -2.23 -9.13
CA PHE A 457 15.85 -2.74 -7.90
C PHE A 457 15.84 -1.62 -6.88
N ASP A 458 15.11 -1.81 -5.79
CA ASP A 458 14.91 -0.85 -4.72
C ASP A 458 15.54 -1.40 -3.45
N VAL A 459 16.29 -0.56 -2.72
CA VAL A 459 16.75 -0.87 -1.35
C VAL A 459 16.38 0.31 -0.46
N ILE A 460 15.71 0.05 0.66
CA ILE A 460 15.33 1.07 1.63
C ILE A 460 15.85 0.68 3.02
N GLY A 461 16.56 1.60 3.67
CA GLY A 461 16.94 1.52 5.07
C GLY A 461 16.16 2.53 5.88
N SER A 462 15.48 2.08 6.92
CA SER A 462 14.52 2.87 7.70
C SER A 462 14.81 2.78 9.20
N ALA A 463 14.64 3.91 9.89
CA ALA A 463 14.70 3.99 11.34
C ALA A 463 13.51 4.80 11.88
N LEU A 464 12.76 4.24 12.83
CA LEU A 464 11.70 4.92 13.57
C LEU A 464 12.16 5.10 15.02
N VAL A 465 12.18 6.34 15.49
CA VAL A 465 12.23 6.66 16.93
C VAL A 465 10.78 6.89 17.38
N PRO A 466 10.14 5.92 18.03
CA PRO A 466 8.74 6.05 18.43
C PRO A 466 8.56 7.03 19.60
N GLY A 467 7.33 7.49 19.75
CA GLY A 467 6.88 8.26 20.90
C GLY A 467 5.81 7.50 21.68
N LYS A 468 5.55 7.95 22.92
CA LYS A 468 4.60 7.27 23.84
C LYS A 468 3.17 7.18 23.33
N ALA A 469 2.79 7.94 22.29
CA ALA A 469 1.48 7.77 21.68
C ALA A 469 1.40 6.50 20.82
N ALA A 470 2.50 6.08 20.16
CA ALA A 470 2.53 4.83 19.40
C ALA A 470 2.60 3.60 20.32
N ALA A 471 3.42 3.67 21.38
CA ALA A 471 3.57 2.60 22.36
C ALA A 471 2.23 2.17 23.00
N ALA A 472 1.29 3.11 23.17
CA ALA A 472 -0.06 2.86 23.65
C ALA A 472 -0.88 1.86 22.81
N PHE A 473 -0.53 1.65 21.54
CA PHE A 473 -1.24 0.76 20.61
C PHE A 473 -0.48 -0.55 20.32
N ILE A 474 0.86 -0.54 20.34
CA ILE A 474 1.67 -1.73 19.99
C ILE A 474 2.08 -2.54 21.21
N ASN A 475 2.59 -1.89 22.27
CA ASN A 475 3.25 -2.58 23.38
C ASN A 475 2.22 -3.32 24.25
N LYS A 476 2.05 -4.61 24.00
CA LYS A 476 1.08 -5.48 24.71
C LYS A 476 1.61 -5.96 26.07
N GLY A 477 2.93 -6.06 26.20
CA GLY A 477 3.66 -6.62 27.34
C GLY A 477 3.68 -5.75 28.61
N GLU A 478 4.74 -5.91 29.41
CA GLU A 478 4.95 -5.20 30.67
C GLU A 478 5.35 -3.73 30.44
N PHE A 479 6.20 -3.46 29.44
CA PHE A 479 6.80 -2.14 29.20
C PHE A 479 5.97 -1.29 28.21
N ARG A 480 4.71 -1.02 28.60
CA ARG A 480 3.70 -0.35 27.75
C ARG A 480 4.00 1.10 27.35
N ASP A 481 4.99 1.72 27.96
CA ASP A 481 5.44 3.08 27.64
C ASP A 481 6.91 3.14 27.17
N ALA A 482 7.51 1.98 26.86
CA ALA A 482 8.80 1.91 26.20
C ALA A 482 8.72 2.46 24.76
N THR A 483 9.84 3.04 24.32
CA THR A 483 9.95 3.74 23.04
C THR A 483 11.30 3.44 22.40
N ASP A 484 11.67 2.17 22.33
CA ASP A 484 12.94 1.78 21.74
C ASP A 484 12.91 1.92 20.20
N PRO A 485 14.01 2.36 19.56
CA PRO A 485 14.00 2.63 18.12
C PRO A 485 13.89 1.35 17.29
N ILE A 486 12.96 1.33 16.35
CA ILE A 486 12.84 0.27 15.34
C ILE A 486 13.78 0.56 14.17
N PHE A 487 14.46 -0.47 13.70
CA PHE A 487 15.21 -0.45 12.44
C PHE A 487 14.58 -1.46 11.46
N GLN A 488 14.38 -1.04 10.21
CA GLN A 488 13.87 -1.87 9.12
C GLN A 488 14.79 -1.76 7.90
N VAL A 489 15.03 -2.87 7.21
CA VAL A 489 15.70 -2.90 5.91
C VAL A 489 14.86 -3.72 4.96
N GLU A 490 14.55 -3.16 3.80
CA GLU A 490 13.92 -3.88 2.70
C GLU A 490 14.73 -3.76 1.42
N ALA A 491 14.63 -4.80 0.59
CA ALA A 491 15.12 -4.76 -0.77
C ALA A 491 14.13 -5.48 -1.69
N SER A 492 13.76 -4.87 -2.82
CA SER A 492 12.90 -5.52 -3.80
C SER A 492 13.51 -5.48 -5.21
N LEU A 493 13.52 -6.63 -5.86
CA LEU A 493 13.95 -6.82 -7.24
C LEU A 493 12.72 -7.15 -8.08
N VAL A 494 12.34 -6.24 -8.97
CA VAL A 494 11.15 -6.35 -9.83
C VAL A 494 11.57 -6.45 -11.29
N PHE A 495 11.42 -7.64 -11.87
CA PHE A 495 11.52 -7.85 -13.32
C PHE A 495 10.15 -7.67 -13.96
N HIS A 496 10.08 -6.87 -15.02
CA HIS A 496 8.87 -6.56 -15.77
C HIS A 496 8.95 -7.17 -17.17
N PHE A 497 7.85 -7.73 -17.65
CA PHE A 497 7.73 -8.37 -18.96
C PHE A 497 6.49 -7.90 -19.72
#